data_AF-A0A3D0JW66-F1
#
_entry.id   AF-A0A3D0JW66-F1
#
_cell.length_a   1.000
_cell.length_b   1.000
_cell.length_c   1.000
_cell.angle_alpha   90.00
_cell.angle_beta   90.00
_cell.angle_gamma   90.00
#
_symmetry.space_group_name_H-M   'P 1'
#
loop_
_entity.id
_entity.type
_entity.pdbx_description
1 polymer ?
#
loop_
_entity_poly.entity_id
_entity_poly.type
_entity_poly.pdbx_seq_one_letter_code
_entity_poly.pdbx_strand_id
1 'polypeptide(L)' 'MQLLPYRLARQAGLAVVPGDAGWQLWLREDADSAQLQELLRVQGRPASVCQLSRAAFD' A
#
# COMPACT_ATOMS: atom_id res chain seq x y z
N MET A 1 -4.49 6.00 15.76
CA MET A 1 -3.95 4.85 15.00
C MET A 1 -2.78 5.39 14.19
N GLN A 2 -1.55 4.93 14.43
CA GLN A 2 -0.38 5.42 13.68
C GLN A 2 -0.26 4.65 12.37
N LEU A 3 -0.21 5.38 11.27
CA LEU A 3 0.09 4.83 9.94
C LEU A 3 1.51 4.25 9.94
N LEU A 4 1.74 3.18 9.18
CA LEU A 4 3.10 2.78 8.84
C LEU A 4 3.80 3.99 8.21
N PRO A 5 4.96 4.40 8.72
CA PRO A 5 5.73 5.48 8.11
C PRO A 5 5.92 5.20 6.62
N TYR A 6 5.75 6.22 5.77
CA TYR A 6 5.82 6.08 4.31
C TYR A 6 7.01 5.24 3.81
N ARG A 7 8.18 5.36 4.48
CA ARG A 7 9.37 4.54 4.18
C ARG A 7 9.18 3.05 4.44
N LEU A 8 8.51 2.67 5.53
CA LEU A 8 8.26 1.28 5.89
C LEU A 8 7.27 0.62 4.92
N ALA A 9 6.23 1.35 4.52
CA ALA A 9 5.31 0.89 3.48
C ALA A 9 6.05 0.65 2.16
N ARG A 10 6.86 1.61 1.71
CA ARG A 10 7.68 1.49 0.48
C ARG A 10 8.63 0.28 0.53
N GLN A 11 9.27 0.02 1.67
CA GLN A 11 10.15 -1.15 1.86
C GLN A 11 9.39 -2.48 1.75
N ALA A 12 8.14 -2.51 2.21
CA ALA A 12 7.25 -3.66 2.08
C ALA A 12 6.64 -3.82 0.68
N GLY A 13 6.99 -2.95 -0.29
CA GLY A 13 6.38 -2.95 -1.62
C GLY A 13 4.94 -2.44 -1.62
N LEU A 14 4.57 -1.60 -0.66
CA LEU A 14 3.22 -1.05 -0.49
C LEU A 14 3.26 0.48 -0.50
N ALA A 15 2.31 1.11 -1.18
CA ALA A 15 2.15 2.56 -1.13
C ALA A 15 0.66 2.91 -1.00
N VAL A 16 0.40 3.87 -0.11
CA VAL A 16 -0.93 4.43 0.11
C VAL A 16 -0.98 5.79 -0.58
N VAL A 17 -1.85 5.93 -1.57
CA VAL A 17 -1.98 7.15 -2.35
C VAL A 17 -3.36 7.77 -2.07
N PRO A 18 -3.43 9.00 -1.52
CA PRO A 18 -4.71 9.68 -1.35
C PRO A 18 -5.39 9.94 -2.70
N GLY A 19 -6.72 9.87 -2.74
CA GLY A 19 -7.51 10.22 -3.92
C GLY A 19 -8.92 10.68 -3.55
N ASP A 20 -9.67 11.17 -4.53
CA ASP A 20 -10.98 11.82 -4.27
C ASP A 20 -12.02 10.89 -3.63
N ALA A 21 -11.95 9.59 -3.91
CA ALA A 21 -12.85 8.57 -3.36
C ALA A 21 -12.31 7.86 -2.10
N GLY A 22 -11.20 8.33 -1.53
CA GLY A 22 -10.53 7.73 -0.38
C GLY A 22 -9.04 7.53 -0.62
N TRP A 23 -8.57 6.28 -0.58
CA TRP A 23 -7.16 5.98 -0.83
C TRP A 23 -7.02 4.80 -1.79
N GLN A 24 -5.92 4.83 -2.53
CA GLN A 24 -5.54 3.77 -3.46
C GLN A 24 -4.37 3.00 -2.88
N LEU A 25 -4.41 1.68 -3.05
CA LEU A 25 -3.30 0.81 -2.72
C LEU A 25 -2.49 0.56 -3.99
N TRP A 26 -1.24 0.98 -3.99
CA TRP A 26 -0.27 0.50 -4.98
C TRP A 26 0.57 -0.59 -4.34
N LEU A 27 0.74 -1.72 -5.03
CA LEU A 27 1.52 -2.84 -4.55
C LEU A 27 2.49 -3.33 -5.62
N ARG A 28 3.67 -3.75 -5.17
CA ARG A 28 4.62 -4.49 -5.99
C ARG A 28 4.22 -5.96 -6.07
N GLU A 29 4.68 -6.66 -7.10
CA GLU A 29 4.40 -8.09 -7.30
C GLU A 29 4.87 -8.97 -6.13
N ASP A 30 5.94 -8.56 -5.47
CA ASP A 30 6.58 -9.21 -4.33
C ASP A 30 6.29 -8.45 -3.01
N ALA A 31 5.16 -7.73 -2.93
CA ALA A 31 4.78 -7.01 -1.73
C ALA A 31 4.59 -7.96 -0.54
N ASP A 32 5.04 -7.53 0.63
CA ASP A 32 4.95 -8.31 1.86
C ASP A 32 3.46 -8.50 2.24
N SER A 33 3.01 -9.75 2.18
CA SER A 33 1.62 -10.12 2.43
C SER A 33 1.18 -9.88 3.88
N ALA A 34 2.10 -10.01 4.85
CA ALA A 34 1.79 -9.73 6.25
C ALA A 34 1.60 -8.23 6.49
N GLN A 35 2.47 -7.40 5.89
CA GLN A 35 2.31 -5.95 5.93
C GLN A 35 1.05 -5.48 5.19
N LEU A 36 0.71 -6.13 4.07
CA LEU A 36 -0.53 -5.84 3.34
C LEU A 36 -1.76 -6.13 4.19
N GLN A 37 -1.81 -7.30 4.84
CA GLN A 37 -2.93 -7.65 5.71
C GLN A 37 -3.06 -6.67 6.89
N GLU A 38 -1.94 -6.30 7.51
CA GLU A 38 -1.94 -5.33 8.60
C GLU A 38 -2.39 -3.93 8.13
N LEU A 39 -1.94 -3.49 6.95
CA LEU A 39 -2.37 -2.24 6.34
C LEU A 39 -3.88 -2.21 6.11
N LEU A 40 -4.44 -3.28 5.54
CA LEU A 40 -5.88 -3.42 5.31
C LEU A 40 -6.66 -3.50 6.63
N ARG A 41 -6.09 -4.11 7.67
CA ARG A 41 -6.70 -4.16 9.00
C ARG A 41 -6.78 -2.78 9.65
N VAL A 42 -5.75 -1.95 9.47
CA VAL A 42 -5.65 -0.62 10.08
C VAL A 42 -6.40 0.45 9.28
N GLN A 43 -6.30 0.45 7.95
CA GLN A 43 -6.89 1.47 7.06
C GLN A 43 -8.21 1.05 6.41
N GLY A 44 -8.61 -0.20 6.57
CA GLY A 44 -9.79 -0.75 5.91
C GLY A 44 -9.53 -1.05 4.43
N ARG A 45 -10.59 -0.94 3.62
CA ARG A 45 -10.54 -1.28 2.19
C ARG A 45 -10.14 -0.06 1.37
N PRO A 46 -9.17 -0.17 0.44
CA PRO A 46 -8.87 0.89 -0.50
C PRO A 46 -10.02 1.08 -1.51
N ALA A 47 -10.12 2.27 -2.08
CA ALA A 47 -11.03 2.57 -3.17
C ALA A 47 -10.61 1.88 -4.48
N SER A 48 -9.29 1.72 -4.69
CA SER A 48 -8.73 1.00 -5.84
C SER A 48 -7.40 0.35 -5.50
N VAL A 49 -7.04 -0.66 -6.28
CA VAL A 49 -5.81 -1.43 -6.12
C VAL A 49 -5.07 -1.44 -7.45
N CYS A 50 -3.79 -1.06 -7.45
CA CYS A 50 -2.92 -1.05 -8.62
C CYS A 50 -1.68 -1.90 -8.35
N GLN A 51 -1.47 -2.93 -9.16
CA GLN A 51 -0.25 -3.73 -9.11
C GLN A 51 0.77 -3.17 -10.09
N LEU A 52 1.96 -2.87 -9.59
CA LEU A 52 3.05 -2.27 -10.35
C LEU A 52 4.23 -3.24 -10.40
N SER A 53 4.93 -3.24 -11.52
CA SER A 53 6.25 -3.86 -11.60
C SER A 53 7.22 -3.13 -10.68
N ARG A 54 8.31 -3.80 -10.30
CA ARG A 54 9.31 -3.19 -9.43
C ARG A 54 9.86 -1.86 -9.96
N ALA A 55 10.10 -1.78 -11.26
CA ALA A 55 10.59 -0.56 -11.90
C ALA A 55 9.58 0.60 -11.89
N ALA A 56 8.28 0.30 -11.87
CA ALA A 56 7.23 1.34 -11.83
C ALA A 56 6.88 1.78 -10.40
N PHE A 57 7.31 1.03 -9.38
CA PHE A 57 6.97 1.26 -7.98
C PHE A 57 8.03 2.09 -7.22
N ASP A 58 9.31 1.88 -7.50
CA ASP A 58 10.43 2.56 -6.82
C ASP A 58 10.49 4.06 -7.20
#